data_AF-A0A7G1IIQ4-F1
#
_entry.id   AF-A0A7G1IIQ4-F1
#
_cell.length_a   1.000
_cell.length_b   1.000
_cell.length_c   1.000
_cell.angle_alpha   90.00
_cell.angle_beta   90.00
_cell.angle_gamma   90.00
#
_symmetry.space_group_name_H-M   'P 1'
#
loop_
_entity.id
_entity.type
_entity.pdbx_description
1 polymer ?
#
loop_
_entity_poly.entity_id
_entity_poly.type
_entity_poly.pdbx_seq_one_letter_code
_entity_poly.pdbx_strand_id
1 'polypeptide(L)'
;MLAGPPGSHDLLLISPIILYDHPEIAEQSSTELYDCTEIDEILTLRVMTMTDEEKAQARATDPRAARIIDRCEAMSPQDMSRLHGVLRDPHGVVGLVPEIPVGLDWWDPLADDAVRPEIDAVLVNGVRIARGSRVRLRPRRNADAQDIFVAGKTAHVASVHQDVDGNTHVAVVVDDDPAAELHEWYGRYRYFSLTRWNRYKLTTCERSSPWTS
;
A
#
# COMPACT_ATOMS: atom_id res chain seq x y z
N MET A 1 -0.09 -13.24 12.82
CA MET A 1 -0.75 -14.43 13.41
C MET A 1 -0.02 -15.66 12.88
N LEU A 2 0.32 -16.66 13.70
CA LEU A 2 0.91 -17.90 13.18
C LEU A 2 -0.14 -18.64 12.36
N ALA A 3 0.21 -18.97 11.11
CA ALA A 3 -0.68 -19.67 10.21
C ALA A 3 -0.32 -21.16 10.22
N GLY A 4 -1.34 -22.01 10.31
CA GLY A 4 -1.18 -23.47 10.35
C GLY A 4 -1.65 -24.11 11.66
N PRO A 5 -1.54 -25.45 11.76
CA PRO A 5 -1.96 -26.21 12.94
C PRO A 5 -1.19 -25.82 14.22
N PRO A 6 -1.76 -26.04 15.42
CA PRO A 6 -1.05 -25.83 16.67
C PRO A 6 0.27 -26.62 16.71
N GLY A 7 1.38 -25.92 16.96
CA GLY A 7 2.74 -26.48 16.95
C GLY A 7 3.55 -26.19 15.68
N SER A 8 2.91 -25.65 14.63
CA SER A 8 3.58 -25.12 13.44
C SER A 8 4.03 -23.67 13.69
N HIS A 9 5.29 -23.38 13.41
CA HIS A 9 5.93 -22.09 13.66
C HIS A 9 6.67 -21.53 12.44
N ASP A 10 6.47 -22.16 11.29
CA ASP A 10 7.16 -21.91 10.02
C ASP A 10 6.44 -20.89 9.12
N LEU A 11 5.18 -20.55 9.42
CA LEU A 11 4.40 -19.59 8.64
C LEU A 11 3.75 -18.53 9.54
N LEU A 12 3.96 -17.26 9.19
CA LEU A 12 3.42 -16.10 9.89
C LEU A 12 2.65 -15.23 8.89
N LEU A 13 1.35 -15.03 9.13
CA LEU A 13 0.55 -14.07 8.37
C LEU A 13 0.72 -12.66 8.98
N ILE A 14 1.13 -11.71 8.14
CA ILE A 14 1.24 -10.28 8.47
C ILE A 14 0.42 -9.50 7.44
N SER A 15 -0.34 -8.51 7.89
CA SER A 15 -1.00 -7.51 7.04
C SER A 15 -0.37 -6.16 7.38
N PRO A 16 0.66 -5.71 6.63
CA PRO A 16 1.22 -4.38 6.86
C PRO A 16 0.24 -3.32 6.36
N ILE A 17 -0.02 -2.33 7.21
CA ILE A 17 -0.72 -1.11 6.80
C ILE A 17 0.35 -0.13 6.33
N ILE A 18 0.27 0.30 5.08
CA ILE A 18 1.19 1.27 4.49
C ILE A 18 0.47 2.62 4.49
N LEU A 19 0.99 3.58 5.23
CA LEU A 19 0.46 4.94 5.27
C LEU A 19 1.23 5.86 4.32
N TYR A 20 0.63 6.98 3.94
CA TYR A 20 1.30 8.03 3.19
C TYR A 20 2.47 8.62 3.97
N ASP A 21 3.45 9.20 3.26
CA ASP A 21 4.61 9.89 3.87
C ASP A 21 4.20 11.03 4.84
N HIS A 22 3.01 11.60 4.60
CA HIS A 22 2.34 12.55 5.48
C HIS A 22 0.95 12.01 5.78
N PRO A 23 0.79 11.15 6.81
CA PRO A 23 -0.51 10.62 7.16
C PRO A 23 -1.38 11.76 7.67
N GLU A 24 -2.54 11.94 7.04
CA GLU A 24 -3.55 12.92 7.44
C GLU A 24 -4.76 12.17 7.96
N ILE A 25 -5.43 12.74 8.96
CA ILE A 25 -6.69 12.22 9.46
C ILE A 25 -7.74 12.40 8.35
N ALA A 26 -8.46 11.33 8.01
CA ALA A 26 -9.51 11.39 7.00
C ALA A 26 -10.57 12.43 7.35
N GLU A 27 -11.08 13.19 6.38
CA GLU A 27 -12.13 14.21 6.60
C GLU A 27 -13.41 13.63 7.23
N GLN A 28 -13.63 12.33 7.04
CA GLN A 28 -14.73 11.55 7.61
C GLN A 28 -14.55 11.29 9.11
N SER A 29 -13.31 11.30 9.62
CA SER A 29 -12.98 11.20 11.04
C SER A 29 -13.24 12.54 11.72
N SER A 30 -14.48 12.70 12.17
CA SER A 30 -14.95 13.92 12.85
C SER A 30 -14.69 13.92 14.36
N THR A 31 -14.21 12.80 14.92
CA THR A 31 -14.06 12.59 16.35
C THR A 31 -12.60 12.32 16.72
N GLU A 32 -12.07 13.11 17.65
CA GLU A 32 -10.74 12.83 18.23
C GLU A 32 -10.80 11.60 19.15
N LEU A 33 -10.42 10.43 18.64
CA LEU A 33 -10.24 9.20 19.41
C LEU A 33 -8.78 8.97 19.83
N TYR A 34 -7.86 9.84 19.39
CA TYR A 34 -6.43 9.81 19.73
C TYR A 34 -5.73 8.48 19.35
N ASP A 35 -6.15 7.88 18.23
CA ASP A 35 -5.67 6.59 17.73
C ASP A 35 -4.56 6.70 16.67
N CYS A 36 -4.05 7.91 16.44
CA CYS A 36 -2.97 8.19 15.49
C CYS A 36 -3.27 7.70 14.06
N THR A 37 -4.45 8.06 13.56
CA THR A 37 -4.86 8.08 12.13
C THR A 37 -5.56 6.86 11.56
N GLU A 38 -6.22 5.99 12.34
CA GLU A 38 -7.33 5.15 11.83
C GLU A 38 -7.87 4.17 12.89
N ILE A 39 -9.14 3.80 12.67
CA ILE A 39 -9.97 2.79 13.36
C ILE A 39 -11.14 3.34 14.21
N ASP A 40 -11.50 4.61 14.01
CA ASP A 40 -12.63 5.31 14.66
C ASP A 40 -13.91 4.48 14.77
N GLU A 41 -14.32 3.83 13.68
CA GLU A 41 -15.51 2.98 13.64
C GLU A 41 -15.43 1.84 14.67
N ILE A 42 -14.32 1.10 14.70
CA ILE A 42 -14.21 -0.04 15.62
C ILE A 42 -14.17 0.42 17.07
N LEU A 43 -13.53 1.57 17.34
CA LEU A 43 -13.39 2.10 18.69
C LEU A 43 -14.74 2.59 19.19
N THR A 44 -15.49 3.27 18.32
CA THR A 44 -16.85 3.70 18.61
C THR A 44 -17.74 2.49 18.91
N LEU A 45 -17.71 1.45 18.06
CA LEU A 45 -18.47 0.22 18.28
C LEU A 45 -18.11 -0.46 19.61
N ARG A 46 -16.82 -0.51 19.97
CA ARG A 46 -16.37 -1.08 21.25
C ARG A 46 -16.88 -0.28 22.44
N VAL A 47 -16.85 1.05 22.37
CA VAL A 47 -17.42 1.91 23.42
C VAL A 47 -18.93 1.70 23.54
N MET A 48 -19.65 1.52 22.43
CA MET A 48 -21.09 1.22 22.45
C MET A 48 -21.40 -0.14 23.09
N THR A 49 -20.48 -1.11 23.03
CA THR A 49 -20.64 -2.42 23.68
C THR A 49 -20.26 -2.46 25.17
N MET A 50 -19.64 -1.39 25.70
CA MET A 50 -19.35 -1.30 27.13
C MET A 50 -20.63 -1.22 27.95
N THR A 51 -20.61 -1.83 29.13
CA THR A 51 -21.66 -1.69 30.13
C THR A 51 -21.71 -0.27 30.71
N ASP A 52 -22.84 0.11 31.29
CA ASP A 52 -23.00 1.41 31.93
C ASP A 52 -22.00 1.61 33.09
N GLU A 53 -21.66 0.54 33.83
CA GLU A 53 -20.68 0.57 34.91
C GLU A 53 -19.26 0.84 34.39
N GLU A 54 -18.85 0.14 33.33
CA GLU A 54 -17.54 0.33 32.70
C GLU A 54 -17.40 1.76 32.14
N LYS A 55 -18.48 2.29 31.53
CA LYS A 55 -18.52 3.67 31.04
C LYS A 55 -18.43 4.67 32.19
N ALA A 56 -19.14 4.44 33.30
CA ALA A 56 -19.08 5.31 34.47
C ALA A 56 -17.67 5.32 35.09
N GLN A 57 -17.03 4.16 35.20
CA GLN A 57 -15.66 4.05 35.68
C GLN A 57 -14.68 4.79 34.76
N ALA A 58 -14.80 4.63 33.44
CA ALA A 58 -13.95 5.32 32.47
C ALA A 58 -14.18 6.84 32.43
N ARG A 59 -15.42 7.32 32.65
CA ARG A 59 -15.68 8.77 32.81
C ARG A 59 -15.00 9.36 34.04
N ALA A 60 -14.87 8.57 35.11
CA ALA A 60 -14.28 9.02 36.37
C ALA A 60 -12.75 9.12 36.33
N THR A 61 -12.06 8.52 35.34
CA THR A 61 -10.59 8.52 35.27
C THR A 61 -10.02 9.78 34.64
N ASP A 62 -10.61 10.28 33.55
CA ASP A 62 -10.09 11.43 32.78
C ASP A 62 -11.23 12.20 32.07
N PRO A 63 -11.28 13.56 32.17
CA PRO A 63 -12.21 14.39 31.40
C PRO A 63 -12.17 14.19 29.87
N ARG A 64 -11.05 13.73 29.30
CA ARG A 64 -10.90 13.32 27.89
C ARG A 64 -11.61 12.02 27.61
N ALA A 65 -11.42 11.01 28.47
CA ALA A 65 -12.13 9.74 28.36
C ALA A 65 -13.65 9.95 28.46
N ALA A 66 -14.10 10.82 29.36
CA ALA A 66 -15.51 11.17 29.47
C ALA A 66 -16.07 11.77 28.17
N ARG A 67 -15.37 12.75 27.57
CA ARG A 67 -15.78 13.35 26.29
C ARG A 67 -15.80 12.37 25.13
N ILE A 68 -14.90 11.38 25.11
CA ILE A 68 -14.91 10.33 24.08
C ILE A 68 -16.19 9.50 24.20
N ILE A 69 -16.52 9.02 25.41
CA ILE A 69 -17.71 8.20 25.65
C ILE A 69 -18.98 8.98 25.30
N ASP A 70 -19.08 10.23 25.76
CA ASP A 70 -20.25 11.08 25.49
C ASP A 70 -20.46 11.31 23.98
N ARG A 71 -19.38 11.45 23.21
CA ARG A 71 -19.46 11.58 21.74
C ARG A 71 -19.88 10.29 21.06
N CYS A 72 -19.30 9.14 21.47
CA CYS A 72 -19.69 7.84 20.93
C CYS A 72 -21.16 7.53 21.19
N GLU A 73 -21.70 7.89 22.37
CA GLU A 73 -23.12 7.69 22.70
C GLU A 73 -24.05 8.65 21.95
N ALA A 74 -23.58 9.85 21.61
CA ALA A 74 -24.37 10.83 20.85
C ALA A 74 -24.30 10.62 19.33
N MET A 75 -23.49 9.66 18.85
CA MET A 75 -23.25 9.47 17.42
C MET A 75 -24.51 8.97 16.70
N SER A 76 -24.88 9.66 15.62
CA SER A 76 -26.03 9.25 14.81
C SER A 76 -25.69 8.06 13.91
N PRO A 77 -26.68 7.24 13.49
CA PRO A 77 -26.45 6.20 12.50
C PRO A 77 -25.84 6.73 11.18
N GLN A 78 -26.19 7.95 10.77
CA GLN A 78 -25.65 8.59 9.58
C GLN A 78 -24.18 8.98 9.75
N ASP A 79 -23.79 9.45 10.93
CA ASP A 79 -22.38 9.73 11.25
C ASP A 79 -21.58 8.42 11.31
N MET A 80 -22.19 7.35 11.86
CA MET A 80 -21.58 6.03 11.83
C MET A 80 -21.35 5.52 10.39
N SER A 81 -22.35 5.67 9.51
CA SER A 81 -22.20 5.23 8.12
C SER A 81 -21.10 5.98 7.35
N ARG A 82 -20.72 7.19 7.79
CA ARG A 82 -19.62 7.96 7.18
C ARG A 82 -18.24 7.48 7.63
N LEU A 83 -18.14 6.82 8.79
CA LEU A 83 -16.89 6.24 9.28
C LEU A 83 -16.54 4.93 8.55
N HIS A 84 -17.49 4.31 7.85
CA HIS A 84 -17.18 3.22 6.93
C HIS A 84 -16.17 3.70 5.88
N GLY A 85 -15.19 2.84 5.58
CA GLY A 85 -14.17 3.14 4.58
C GLY A 85 -14.78 3.57 3.24
N VAL A 86 -14.38 4.74 2.75
CA VAL A 86 -14.82 5.24 1.44
C VAL A 86 -13.90 4.66 0.37
N LEU A 87 -14.45 3.75 -0.44
CA LEU A 87 -13.82 3.30 -1.68
C LEU A 87 -13.86 4.45 -2.70
N ARG A 88 -12.71 5.10 -2.91
CA ARG A 88 -12.52 6.00 -4.05
C ARG A 88 -12.31 5.16 -5.30
N ASP A 89 -12.94 5.54 -6.40
CA ASP A 89 -12.90 4.81 -7.68
C ASP A 89 -11.45 4.46 -8.08
N PRO A 90 -11.04 3.17 -7.99
CA PRO A 90 -9.68 2.75 -8.30
C PRO A 90 -9.35 2.82 -9.80
N HIS A 91 -10.35 3.07 -10.66
CA HIS A 91 -10.25 2.92 -12.11
C HIS A 91 -9.86 4.19 -12.87
N GLY A 92 -9.41 5.25 -12.18
CA GLY A 92 -9.12 6.56 -12.78
C GLY A 92 -7.92 6.62 -13.75
N VAL A 93 -7.13 5.55 -13.91
CA VAL A 93 -5.94 5.55 -14.79
C VAL A 93 -6.01 4.41 -15.79
N VAL A 94 -6.14 4.77 -17.08
CA VAL A 94 -6.20 3.82 -18.18
C VAL A 94 -4.78 3.38 -18.57
N GLY A 95 -4.48 2.08 -18.47
CA GLY A 95 -3.44 1.39 -19.26
C GLY A 95 -2.33 0.63 -18.52
N LEU A 96 -2.19 -0.66 -18.89
CA LEU A 96 -1.04 -1.57 -18.80
C LEU A 96 -0.73 -2.30 -17.48
N VAL A 97 -1.41 -1.95 -16.38
CA VAL A 97 -1.50 -2.75 -15.15
C VAL A 97 -2.77 -3.64 -15.24
N PRO A 98 -2.94 -4.76 -14.49
CA PRO A 98 -4.09 -5.65 -14.66
C PRO A 98 -5.40 -4.90 -14.77
N GLU A 99 -6.02 -4.97 -15.95
CA GLU A 99 -7.40 -4.52 -16.11
C GLU A 99 -8.25 -5.59 -15.43
N ILE A 100 -8.83 -5.22 -14.28
CA ILE A 100 -9.88 -6.02 -13.67
C ILE A 100 -11.01 -6.10 -14.70
N PRO A 101 -11.40 -7.31 -15.15
CA PRO A 101 -12.30 -7.43 -16.28
C PRO A 101 -13.61 -6.69 -16.00
N VAL A 102 -14.14 -6.00 -17.02
CA VAL A 102 -15.38 -5.22 -16.88
C VAL A 102 -16.51 -6.11 -16.34
N GLY A 103 -17.04 -5.73 -15.16
CA GLY A 103 -18.09 -6.48 -14.47
C GLY A 103 -17.61 -7.34 -13.29
N LEU A 104 -16.32 -7.33 -12.97
CA LEU A 104 -15.75 -7.89 -11.75
C LEU A 104 -15.31 -6.76 -10.81
N ASP A 105 -15.71 -6.86 -9.54
CA ASP A 105 -15.18 -5.99 -8.51
C ASP A 105 -13.77 -6.42 -8.13
N TRP A 106 -12.92 -5.47 -7.71
CA TRP A 106 -11.51 -5.75 -7.41
C TRP A 106 -11.27 -6.69 -6.23
N TRP A 107 -12.26 -6.82 -5.33
CA TRP A 107 -12.22 -7.69 -4.16
C TRP A 107 -12.73 -9.10 -4.45
N ASP A 108 -13.30 -9.33 -5.65
CA ASP A 108 -13.73 -10.67 -6.06
C ASP A 108 -12.49 -11.58 -6.16
N PRO A 109 -12.48 -12.78 -5.54
CA PRO A 109 -11.38 -13.73 -5.69
C PRO A 109 -11.03 -14.07 -7.15
N LEU A 110 -11.96 -13.91 -8.09
CA LEU A 110 -11.71 -14.07 -9.52
C LEU A 110 -10.90 -12.91 -10.13
N ALA A 111 -10.82 -11.75 -9.47
CA ALA A 111 -9.95 -10.65 -9.87
C ALA A 111 -8.47 -10.94 -9.62
N ASP A 112 -8.13 -11.86 -8.71
CA ASP A 112 -6.74 -12.30 -8.48
C ASP A 112 -6.14 -12.91 -9.76
N ASP A 113 -6.96 -13.58 -10.57
CA ASP A 113 -6.54 -14.17 -11.85
C ASP A 113 -6.19 -13.12 -12.91
N ALA A 114 -6.58 -11.85 -12.74
CA ALA A 114 -6.22 -10.77 -13.65
C ALA A 114 -4.76 -10.32 -13.46
N VAL A 115 -4.19 -10.53 -12.27
CA VAL A 115 -2.80 -10.16 -11.97
C VAL A 115 -1.84 -11.11 -12.70
N ARG A 116 -0.92 -10.55 -13.50
CA ARG A 116 0.03 -11.30 -14.32
C ARG A 116 1.42 -10.69 -14.14
N PRO A 117 2.10 -10.88 -13.00
CA PRO A 117 3.34 -10.18 -12.66
C PRO A 117 4.46 -10.33 -13.71
N GLU A 118 4.42 -11.42 -14.47
CA GLU A 118 5.30 -11.76 -15.59
C GLU A 118 5.06 -10.94 -16.86
N ILE A 119 3.88 -10.38 -17.08
CA ILE A 119 3.50 -9.63 -18.29
C ILE A 119 3.13 -8.17 -17.97
N ASP A 120 2.67 -7.91 -16.74
CA ASP A 120 2.30 -6.61 -16.23
C ASP A 120 3.42 -5.59 -16.45
N ALA A 121 3.03 -4.43 -16.95
CA ALA A 121 3.97 -3.43 -17.39
C ALA A 121 3.43 -2.02 -17.19
N VAL A 122 4.30 -1.04 -17.29
CA VAL A 122 3.91 0.35 -17.19
C VAL A 122 4.77 1.20 -18.09
N LEU A 123 4.20 2.28 -18.60
CA LEU A 123 4.95 3.25 -19.38
C LEU A 123 5.59 4.27 -18.44
N VAL A 124 6.92 4.25 -18.38
CA VAL A 124 7.69 5.30 -17.71
C VAL A 124 8.36 6.14 -18.79
N ASN A 125 7.93 7.40 -18.91
CA ASN A 125 8.38 8.30 -19.98
C ASN A 125 8.19 7.69 -21.40
N GLY A 126 7.13 6.91 -21.61
CA GLY A 126 6.85 6.24 -22.88
C GLY A 126 7.66 4.97 -23.15
N VAL A 127 8.52 4.56 -22.22
CA VAL A 127 9.24 3.28 -22.28
C VAL A 127 8.47 2.24 -21.49
N ARG A 128 8.15 1.11 -22.11
CA ARG A 128 7.53 -0.03 -21.42
C ARG A 128 8.54 -0.62 -20.43
N ILE A 129 8.17 -0.60 -19.17
CA ILE A 129 8.90 -1.23 -18.07
C ILE A 129 8.06 -2.41 -17.59
N ALA A 130 8.66 -3.59 -17.56
CA ALA A 130 8.07 -4.84 -17.08
C ALA A 130 9.12 -5.64 -16.28
N ARG A 131 8.73 -6.77 -15.70
CA ARG A 131 9.66 -7.71 -15.05
C ARG A 131 10.91 -7.96 -15.91
N GLY A 132 12.09 -7.91 -15.28
CA GLY A 132 13.41 -8.04 -15.91
C GLY A 132 13.95 -6.75 -16.55
N SER A 133 13.17 -5.67 -16.63
CA SER A 133 13.67 -4.38 -17.13
C SER A 133 14.76 -3.83 -16.22
N ARG A 134 15.86 -3.35 -16.80
CA ARG A 134 16.92 -2.68 -16.04
C ARG A 134 16.62 -1.21 -15.91
N VAL A 135 16.71 -0.70 -14.69
CA VAL A 135 16.40 0.68 -14.34
C VAL A 135 17.52 1.29 -13.52
N ARG A 136 17.59 2.63 -13.50
CA ARG A 136 18.46 3.38 -12.59
C ARG A 136 17.60 4.13 -11.60
N LEU A 137 17.82 3.89 -10.32
CA LEU A 137 16.99 4.44 -9.26
C LEU A 137 17.30 5.92 -9.05
N ARG A 138 16.25 6.75 -9.02
CA ARG A 138 16.34 8.19 -8.74
C ARG A 138 15.23 8.60 -7.76
N PRO A 139 15.30 8.12 -6.51
CA PRO A 139 14.36 8.56 -5.48
C PRO A 139 14.48 10.07 -5.28
N ARG A 140 13.36 10.75 -5.07
CA ARG A 140 13.33 12.20 -4.81
C ARG A 140 13.72 12.47 -3.35
N ARG A 141 14.08 13.73 -3.06
CA ARG A 141 14.55 14.20 -1.75
C ARG A 141 13.62 13.95 -0.55
N ASN A 142 12.37 13.55 -0.76
CA ASN A 142 11.38 13.24 0.29
C ASN A 142 11.02 11.74 0.36
N ALA A 143 11.89 10.87 -0.15
CA ALA A 143 11.71 9.43 -0.05
C ALA A 143 12.17 8.90 1.33
N ASP A 144 11.79 7.66 1.69
CA ASP A 144 12.24 6.97 2.90
C ASP A 144 13.76 7.19 3.09
N ALA A 145 14.23 7.36 4.33
CA ALA A 145 15.65 7.52 4.64
C ALA A 145 16.52 6.43 3.98
N GLN A 146 15.95 5.24 3.77
CA GLN A 146 16.63 4.13 3.08
C GLN A 146 16.85 4.36 1.57
N ASP A 147 16.03 5.18 0.92
CA ASP A 147 16.09 5.41 -0.52
C ASP A 147 17.31 6.23 -0.94
N ILE A 148 17.83 7.05 -0.03
CA ILE A 148 19.07 7.81 -0.26
C ILE A 148 20.24 6.85 -0.57
N PHE A 149 20.29 5.68 0.06
CA PHE A 149 21.38 4.72 -0.12
C PHE A 149 21.33 3.98 -1.46
N VAL A 150 20.20 4.03 -2.16
CA VAL A 150 20.02 3.40 -3.48
C VAL A 150 19.95 4.40 -4.62
N ALA A 151 20.06 5.70 -4.33
CA ALA A 151 20.09 6.74 -5.34
C ALA A 151 21.26 6.54 -6.33
N GLY A 152 20.93 6.50 -7.63
CA GLY A 152 21.90 6.30 -8.71
C GLY A 152 22.27 4.85 -8.98
N LYS A 153 21.89 3.89 -8.12
CA LYS A 153 22.17 2.46 -8.32
C LYS A 153 21.36 1.88 -9.48
N THR A 154 21.90 0.82 -10.08
CA THR A 154 21.18 0.00 -11.05
C THR A 154 20.37 -1.06 -10.32
N ALA A 155 19.21 -1.36 -10.88
CA ALA A 155 18.29 -2.35 -10.37
C ALA A 155 17.57 -3.01 -11.55
N HIS A 156 16.95 -4.15 -11.29
CA HIS A 156 16.02 -4.77 -12.22
C HIS A 156 14.63 -4.87 -11.60
N VAL A 157 13.62 -4.79 -12.47
CA VAL A 157 12.21 -4.83 -12.05
C VAL A 157 11.81 -6.27 -11.75
N ALA A 158 11.28 -6.50 -10.56
CA ALA A 158 10.78 -7.80 -10.14
C ALA A 158 9.30 -7.96 -10.51
N SER A 159 8.50 -6.91 -10.32
CA SER A 159 7.06 -6.87 -10.62
C SER A 159 6.53 -5.43 -10.70
N VAL A 160 5.33 -5.27 -11.25
CA VAL A 160 4.56 -4.02 -11.31
C VAL A 160 3.24 -4.24 -10.58
N HIS A 161 2.83 -3.29 -9.74
CA HIS A 161 1.63 -3.36 -8.93
C HIS A 161 0.83 -2.05 -9.04
N GLN A 162 -0.48 -2.14 -8.80
CA GLN A 162 -1.34 -0.97 -8.56
C GLN A 162 -1.86 -1.04 -7.13
N ASP A 163 -1.87 0.09 -6.43
CA ASP A 163 -2.54 0.19 -5.13
C ASP A 163 -4.04 0.43 -5.29
N VAL A 164 -4.76 0.46 -4.16
CA VAL A 164 -6.21 0.70 -4.12
C VAL A 164 -6.61 2.09 -4.61
N ASP A 165 -5.69 3.06 -4.60
CA ASP A 165 -5.88 4.44 -5.07
C ASP A 165 -5.60 4.59 -6.57
N GLY A 166 -5.22 3.50 -7.26
CA GLY A 166 -4.85 3.52 -8.67
C GLY A 166 -3.41 3.93 -8.97
N ASN A 167 -2.55 4.12 -7.96
CA ASN A 167 -1.15 4.44 -8.18
C ASN A 167 -0.34 3.19 -8.50
N THR A 168 0.46 3.29 -9.57
CA THR A 168 1.39 2.23 -9.94
C THR A 168 2.68 2.29 -9.14
N HIS A 169 3.07 1.12 -8.62
CA HIS A 169 4.30 0.86 -7.88
C HIS A 169 5.14 -0.17 -8.61
N VAL A 170 6.45 0.12 -8.76
CA VAL A 170 7.40 -0.82 -9.36
C VAL A 170 8.26 -1.42 -8.26
N ALA A 171 8.21 -2.75 -8.14
CA ALA A 171 9.08 -3.51 -7.26
C ALA A 171 10.42 -3.76 -7.95
N VAL A 172 11.52 -3.46 -7.28
CA VAL A 172 12.88 -3.59 -7.83
C VAL A 172 13.82 -4.33 -6.89
N VAL A 173 14.80 -4.99 -7.48
CA VAL A 173 15.97 -5.56 -6.80
C VAL A 173 17.21 -4.80 -7.26
N VAL A 174 17.98 -4.30 -6.30
CA VAL A 174 19.20 -3.53 -6.57
C VAL A 174 20.33 -4.49 -6.90
N ASP A 175 21.00 -4.28 -8.04
CA ASP A 175 22.00 -5.22 -8.59
C ASP A 175 23.19 -5.41 -7.63
N ASP A 176 23.56 -4.37 -6.87
CA ASP A 176 24.69 -4.37 -5.93
C ASP A 176 24.26 -4.53 -4.45
N ASP A 177 23.05 -5.03 -4.17
CA ASP A 177 22.61 -5.30 -2.79
C ASP A 177 23.09 -6.69 -2.34
N PRO A 178 23.98 -6.79 -1.32
CA PRO A 178 24.47 -8.07 -0.83
C PRO A 178 23.38 -8.97 -0.23
N ALA A 179 22.21 -8.40 0.09
CA ALA A 179 21.04 -9.14 0.55
C ALA A 179 20.03 -9.43 -0.57
N ALA A 180 20.32 -9.10 -1.85
CA ALA A 180 19.39 -9.25 -2.97
C ALA A 180 18.83 -10.68 -3.11
N GLU A 181 19.69 -11.70 -3.13
CA GLU A 181 19.27 -13.11 -3.27
C GLU A 181 18.38 -13.56 -2.11
N LEU A 182 18.72 -13.12 -0.89
CA LEU A 182 17.94 -13.41 0.31
C LEU A 182 16.58 -12.71 0.27
N HIS A 183 16.55 -11.44 -0.15
CA HIS A 183 15.35 -10.64 -0.34
C HIS A 183 14.41 -11.25 -1.39
N GLU A 184 14.94 -11.67 -2.54
CA GLU A 184 14.17 -12.35 -3.58
C GLU A 184 13.55 -13.66 -3.08
N TRP A 185 14.30 -14.47 -2.33
CA TRP A 185 13.85 -15.78 -1.87
C TRP A 185 12.58 -15.74 -1.02
N TYR A 186 12.40 -14.71 -0.18
CA TYR A 186 11.16 -14.48 0.58
C TYR A 186 10.30 -13.33 0.04
N GLY A 187 10.52 -12.92 -1.21
CA GLY A 187 9.65 -11.99 -1.93
C GLY A 187 9.65 -10.54 -1.41
N ARG A 188 10.76 -10.09 -0.80
CA ARG A 188 10.90 -8.71 -0.34
C ARG A 188 11.55 -7.86 -1.43
N TYR A 189 10.85 -6.82 -1.87
CA TYR A 189 11.35 -5.89 -2.88
C TYR A 189 11.33 -4.46 -2.36
N ARG A 190 12.04 -3.56 -3.06
CA ARG A 190 11.91 -2.12 -2.86
C ARG A 190 10.86 -1.58 -3.82
N TYR A 191 9.91 -0.80 -3.33
CA TYR A 191 8.79 -0.31 -4.12
C TYR A 191 8.94 1.18 -4.39
N PHE A 192 8.78 1.57 -5.66
CA PHE A 192 8.87 2.97 -6.08
C PHE A 192 7.61 3.38 -6.85
N SER A 193 6.97 4.48 -6.44
CA SER A 193 5.80 5.01 -7.14
C SER A 193 6.17 5.75 -8.43
N LEU A 194 5.32 5.64 -9.45
CA LEU A 194 5.54 6.24 -10.76
C LEU A 194 5.03 7.68 -10.87
N THR A 195 4.05 8.05 -10.06
CA THR A 195 3.50 9.41 -9.96
C THR A 195 4.57 10.44 -9.59
N ARG A 196 5.75 10.00 -9.15
CA ARG A 196 6.91 10.84 -8.79
C ARG A 196 7.94 11.02 -9.93
N TRP A 197 7.78 10.39 -11.10
CA TRP A 197 8.68 10.55 -12.26
C TRP A 197 8.17 11.66 -13.18
N ASN A 198 8.85 12.80 -13.25
CA ASN A 198 8.59 13.80 -14.30
C ASN A 198 9.75 13.81 -15.32
N ARG A 199 9.35 13.89 -16.60
CA ARG A 199 10.11 13.87 -17.87
C ARG A 199 11.64 14.04 -17.76
N TYR A 200 12.42 13.15 -18.37
CA TYR A 200 13.41 13.43 -19.44
C TYR A 200 14.18 12.17 -19.87
N LYS A 201 14.61 12.20 -21.15
CA LYS A 201 15.23 11.16 -22.00
C LYS A 201 16.30 10.30 -21.30
N LEU A 202 16.21 8.98 -21.50
CA LEU A 202 17.35 8.09 -21.41
C LEU A 202 17.54 7.35 -22.74
N THR A 203 18.75 7.49 -23.24
CA THR A 203 19.29 6.93 -24.47
C THR A 203 19.22 5.41 -24.42
N THR A 204 18.56 4.80 -25.40
CA THR A 204 18.64 3.37 -25.68
C THR A 204 20.09 3.00 -25.98
N CYS A 205 20.66 2.09 -25.18
CA CYS A 205 21.81 1.33 -25.62
C CYS A 205 21.26 0.15 -26.41
N GLU A 206 21.23 0.30 -27.74
CA GLU A 206 21.03 -0.82 -28.67
C GLU A 206 22.08 -1.88 -28.38
N ARG A 207 21.63 -3.07 -27.99
CA ARG A 207 22.47 -4.26 -28.01
C ARG A 207 22.63 -4.64 -29.48
N SER A 208 23.78 -4.29 -30.05
CA SER A 208 24.21 -4.80 -31.35
C SER A 208 24.31 -6.32 -31.30
N SER A 209 23.50 -7.02 -32.10
CA SER A 209 23.71 -8.42 -32.44
C SER A 209 24.89 -8.55 -33.41
N PRO A 210 25.81 -9.51 -33.20
CA PRO A 210 26.60 -10.01 -34.30
C PRO A 210 26.52 -11.54 -34.32
N TRP A 211 25.48 -12.08 -34.95
CA TRP A 211 25.53 -13.44 -35.48
C TRP A 211 24.74 -13.48 -36.78
N THR A 212 25.47 -13.36 -37.88
CA THR A 212 25.05 -13.84 -39.21
C THR A 212 26.24 -14.57 -39.81
N SER A 213 25.99 -15.87 -40.03
CA SER A 213 26.57 -16.84 -40.98
C SER A 213 28.08 -17.03 -41.03
#